data_AF-A0A4P5ZVR6-F1
#
_entry.id   AF-A0A4P5ZVR6-F1
#
_cell.length_a   1.000
_cell.length_b   1.000
_cell.length_c   1.000
_cell.angle_alpha   90.00
_cell.angle_beta   90.00
_cell.angle_gamma   90.00
#
_symmetry.space_group_name_H-M   'P 1'
#
loop_
_entity.id
_entity.type
_entity.pdbx_description
1 polymer ?
#
loop_
_entity_poly.entity_id
_entity_poly.type
_entity_poly.pdbx_seq_one_letter_code
_entity_poly.pdbx_strand_id
1 'polypeptide(L)'
;MSDLIKNLEEFCIKYNILPESLLEIIQDPKVLPMIRGKAFEFSALAKFENFLDPTLWKIVKPKINPQFGSHDQDVVITHLETHTNIRVECKLAAKGRYRKVKTKIEDKTRYFEIDVKCMRSRTLGQERAKQVSAQVNIPVDVIMIHNDQYLPNSFDIVVTSIANAFYETDEATGNFEWSPQEEAKEFLEKISSKNIDDLQDESTLKDVIFDKVYIAKSDNLAAVSQNKIRCTRRKCQNSDNCGFIPNFPKIVFELNTGKPLPPWFEIEDCLQVLQTFIEN
;
A
#
# COMPACT_ATOMS: atom_id res chain seq x y z
N MET A 1 0.79 -32.16 -6.59
CA MET A 1 2.11 -31.88 -5.98
C MET A 1 3.26 -32.08 -6.97
N SER A 2 3.22 -33.11 -7.83
CA SER A 2 4.17 -33.32 -8.95
C SER A 2 4.27 -32.13 -9.92
N ASP A 3 3.14 -31.51 -10.23
CA ASP A 3 3.09 -30.50 -11.30
C ASP A 3 3.72 -29.18 -10.88
N LEU A 4 3.62 -28.81 -9.58
CA LEU A 4 4.25 -27.61 -9.06
C LEU A 4 5.78 -27.73 -9.10
N ILE A 5 6.32 -28.87 -8.66
CA ILE A 5 7.76 -29.13 -8.67
C ILE A 5 8.28 -29.07 -10.10
N LYS A 6 7.62 -29.78 -11.02
CA LYS A 6 7.98 -29.75 -12.44
C LYS A 6 7.92 -28.33 -13.03
N ASN A 7 6.87 -27.57 -12.74
CA ASN A 7 6.74 -26.19 -13.22
C ASN A 7 7.84 -25.27 -12.65
N LEU A 8 8.26 -25.48 -11.40
CA LEU A 8 9.36 -24.72 -10.79
C LEU A 8 10.71 -25.10 -11.40
N GLU A 9 10.95 -26.38 -11.67
CA GLU A 9 12.16 -26.84 -12.36
C GLU A 9 12.24 -26.28 -13.78
N GLU A 10 11.15 -26.39 -14.55
CA GLU A 10 11.05 -25.81 -15.90
C GLU A 10 11.24 -24.30 -15.88
N PHE A 11 10.70 -23.60 -14.87
CA PHE A 11 10.93 -22.17 -14.65
C PHE A 11 12.41 -21.87 -14.39
N CYS A 12 13.05 -22.61 -13.48
CA CYS A 12 14.46 -22.43 -13.16
C CYS A 12 15.34 -22.64 -14.40
N ILE A 13 15.12 -23.71 -15.15
CA ILE A 13 15.82 -24.00 -16.40
C ILE A 13 15.63 -22.85 -17.40
N LYS A 14 14.38 -22.40 -17.60
CA LYS A 14 14.05 -21.33 -18.55
C LYS A 14 14.77 -20.02 -18.25
N TYR A 15 14.99 -19.69 -16.99
CA TYR A 15 15.60 -18.44 -16.55
C TYR A 15 17.05 -18.58 -16.08
N ASN A 16 17.69 -19.74 -16.29
CA ASN A 16 19.06 -20.04 -15.85
C ASN A 16 19.26 -19.83 -14.34
N ILE A 17 18.26 -20.21 -13.54
CA ILE A 17 18.34 -20.21 -12.08
C ILE A 17 18.73 -21.63 -11.65
N LEU A 18 19.69 -21.72 -10.75
CA LEU A 18 20.08 -22.98 -10.14
C LEU A 18 18.97 -23.43 -9.16
N PRO A 19 18.27 -24.56 -9.40
CA PRO A 19 17.10 -24.94 -8.60
C PRO A 19 17.41 -25.05 -7.10
N GLU A 20 18.58 -25.57 -6.73
CA GLU A 20 19.01 -25.71 -5.34
C GLU A 20 19.24 -24.36 -4.64
N SER A 21 19.52 -23.28 -5.37
CA SER A 21 19.65 -21.93 -4.81
C SER A 21 18.33 -21.16 -4.76
N LEU A 22 17.23 -21.70 -5.31
CA LEU A 22 15.98 -20.96 -5.45
C LEU A 22 15.42 -20.48 -4.11
N LEU A 23 15.45 -21.34 -3.09
CA LEU A 23 14.94 -20.98 -1.76
C LEU A 23 15.75 -19.86 -1.12
N GLU A 24 17.09 -19.93 -1.19
CA GLU A 24 17.99 -18.90 -0.68
C GLU A 24 17.79 -17.57 -1.41
N ILE A 25 17.61 -17.61 -2.75
CA ILE A 25 17.31 -16.43 -3.56
C ILE A 25 15.98 -15.80 -3.14
N ILE A 26 14.93 -16.60 -2.91
CA ILE A 26 13.61 -16.12 -2.49
C ILE A 26 13.66 -15.52 -1.08
N GLN A 27 14.47 -16.09 -0.20
CA GLN A 27 14.66 -15.63 1.18
C GLN A 27 15.57 -14.40 1.29
N ASP A 28 16.30 -14.04 0.23
CA ASP A 28 17.17 -12.85 0.23
C ASP A 28 16.38 -11.58 0.68
N PRO A 29 16.90 -10.79 1.64
CA PRO A 29 16.21 -9.61 2.17
C PRO A 29 15.87 -8.53 1.14
N LYS A 30 16.46 -8.55 -0.05
CA LYS A 30 16.09 -7.68 -1.18
C LYS A 30 14.98 -8.28 -2.04
N VAL A 31 14.92 -9.60 -2.16
CA VAL A 31 13.96 -10.32 -3.01
C VAL A 31 12.63 -10.54 -2.29
N LEU A 32 12.65 -11.00 -1.03
CA LEU A 32 11.44 -11.30 -0.28
C LEU A 32 10.45 -10.11 -0.19
N PRO A 33 10.89 -8.85 0.07
CA PRO A 33 10.00 -7.69 0.01
C PRO A 33 9.39 -7.46 -1.37
N MET A 34 10.12 -7.73 -2.44
CA MET A 34 9.62 -7.58 -3.80
C MET A 34 8.53 -8.62 -4.09
N ILE A 35 8.75 -9.87 -3.68
CA ILE A 35 7.75 -10.94 -3.80
C ILE A 35 6.50 -10.58 -2.98
N ARG A 36 6.66 -10.13 -1.72
CA ARG A 36 5.52 -9.71 -0.88
C ARG A 36 4.74 -8.54 -1.47
N GLY A 37 5.44 -7.53 -2.02
CA GLY A 37 4.79 -6.42 -2.72
C GLY A 37 3.99 -6.91 -3.92
N LYS A 38 4.58 -7.74 -4.78
CA LYS A 38 3.90 -8.30 -5.95
C LYS A 38 2.76 -9.24 -5.58
N ALA A 39 2.91 -10.06 -4.55
CA ALA A 39 1.86 -10.92 -4.03
C ALA A 39 0.65 -10.10 -3.56
N PHE A 40 0.88 -8.96 -2.90
CA PHE A 40 -0.19 -8.09 -2.45
C PHE A 40 -1.02 -7.50 -3.61
N GLU A 41 -0.41 -7.27 -4.78
CA GLU A 41 -1.16 -6.85 -5.99
C GLU A 41 -2.20 -7.90 -6.40
N PHE A 42 -1.85 -9.19 -6.32
CA PHE A 42 -2.80 -10.29 -6.58
C PHE A 42 -3.83 -10.44 -5.46
N SER A 43 -3.43 -10.25 -4.20
CA SER A 43 -4.38 -10.26 -3.08
C SER A 43 -5.41 -9.13 -3.20
N ALA A 44 -4.98 -7.93 -3.58
CA ALA A 44 -5.87 -6.79 -3.81
C ALA A 44 -6.83 -7.05 -4.98
N LEU A 45 -6.35 -7.63 -6.08
CA LEU A 45 -7.17 -8.06 -7.21
C LEU A 45 -8.31 -9.00 -6.75
N ALA A 46 -7.95 -10.07 -6.04
CA ALA A 46 -8.91 -11.05 -5.55
C ALA A 46 -9.94 -10.44 -4.56
N LYS A 47 -9.51 -9.49 -3.72
CA LYS A 47 -10.45 -8.78 -2.82
C LYS A 47 -11.46 -7.95 -3.61
N PHE A 48 -11.03 -7.20 -4.63
CA PHE A 48 -11.98 -6.48 -5.48
C PHE A 48 -12.94 -7.42 -6.23
N GLU A 49 -12.46 -8.55 -6.74
CA GLU A 49 -13.30 -9.56 -7.42
C GLU A 49 -14.37 -10.13 -6.48
N ASN A 50 -14.08 -10.21 -5.18
CA ASN A 50 -15.04 -10.68 -4.18
C ASN A 50 -16.13 -9.65 -3.85
N PHE A 51 -15.84 -8.35 -3.93
CA PHE A 51 -16.75 -7.29 -3.47
C PHE A 51 -17.46 -6.53 -4.61
N LEU A 52 -16.95 -6.60 -5.84
CA LEU A 52 -17.52 -5.90 -6.98
C LEU A 52 -18.31 -6.84 -7.88
N ASP A 53 -19.48 -6.39 -8.33
CA ASP A 53 -20.30 -7.12 -9.29
C ASP A 53 -19.58 -7.18 -10.66
N PRO A 54 -19.26 -8.39 -11.19
CA PRO A 54 -18.56 -8.55 -12.46
C PRO A 54 -19.39 -8.11 -13.69
N THR A 55 -20.70 -7.89 -13.54
CA THR A 55 -21.56 -7.34 -14.59
C THR A 55 -21.45 -5.81 -14.70
N LEU A 56 -20.98 -5.15 -13.64
CA LEU A 56 -20.79 -3.70 -13.57
C LEU A 56 -19.33 -3.29 -13.62
N TRP A 57 -18.44 -4.13 -13.10
CA TRP A 57 -17.02 -3.83 -12.94
C TRP A 57 -16.15 -4.89 -13.57
N LYS A 58 -15.10 -4.44 -14.24
CA LYS A 58 -14.02 -5.29 -14.73
C LYS A 58 -12.74 -4.94 -14.00
N ILE A 59 -12.07 -5.94 -13.45
CA ILE A 59 -10.84 -5.75 -12.70
C ILE A 59 -9.74 -6.51 -13.42
N VAL A 60 -8.60 -5.87 -13.65
CA VAL A 60 -7.46 -6.51 -14.32
C VAL A 60 -6.15 -6.12 -13.64
N LYS A 61 -5.23 -7.09 -13.60
CA LYS A 61 -3.82 -6.83 -13.39
C LYS A 61 -3.12 -6.76 -14.76
N PRO A 62 -2.79 -5.57 -15.28
CA PRO A 62 -2.23 -5.47 -16.60
C PRO A 62 -0.81 -6.05 -16.63
N LYS A 63 -0.53 -6.88 -17.65
CA LYS A 63 0.81 -7.40 -17.92
C LYS A 63 1.56 -6.39 -18.76
N ILE A 64 2.10 -5.35 -18.12
CA ILE A 64 2.91 -4.35 -18.82
C ILE A 64 4.37 -4.77 -18.71
N ASN A 65 5.06 -4.85 -19.84
CA ASN A 65 6.51 -4.82 -19.83
C ASN A 65 6.90 -3.33 -19.70
N PRO A 66 7.41 -2.85 -18.55
CA PRO A 66 7.65 -1.44 -18.35
C PRO A 66 8.68 -0.94 -19.39
N GLN A 67 8.20 -0.18 -20.37
CA GLN A 67 9.05 0.55 -21.31
C GLN A 67 9.33 1.94 -20.75
N PHE A 68 10.35 2.61 -21.32
CA PHE A 68 10.71 3.96 -20.93
C PHE A 68 9.51 4.90 -21.11
N GLY A 69 8.92 5.35 -20.00
CA GLY A 69 7.76 6.25 -20.00
C GLY A 69 6.41 5.61 -19.66
N SER A 70 6.28 4.28 -19.62
CA SER A 70 5.06 3.63 -19.13
C SER A 70 5.08 3.51 -17.61
N HIS A 71 3.98 3.89 -16.96
CA HIS A 71 3.78 3.62 -15.54
C HIS A 71 3.30 2.16 -15.40
N ASP A 72 4.01 1.37 -14.60
CA ASP A 72 3.49 0.08 -14.15
C ASP A 72 2.18 0.35 -13.40
N GLN A 73 1.13 -0.39 -13.72
CA GLN A 73 -0.17 -0.27 -13.10
C GLN A 73 -0.41 -1.57 -12.34
N ASP A 74 -0.56 -1.47 -11.02
CA ASP A 74 -0.67 -2.67 -10.18
C ASP A 74 -1.99 -3.40 -10.48
N VAL A 75 -3.10 -2.65 -10.40
CA VAL A 75 -4.47 -3.08 -10.74
C VAL A 75 -5.21 -1.95 -11.45
N VAL A 76 -6.10 -2.30 -12.37
CA VAL A 76 -7.04 -1.36 -13.03
C VAL A 76 -8.45 -1.88 -12.83
N ILE A 77 -9.34 -1.00 -12.37
CA ILE A 77 -10.77 -1.24 -12.24
C ILE A 77 -11.48 -0.41 -13.29
N THR A 78 -12.33 -1.03 -14.11
CA THR A 78 -13.12 -0.37 -15.15
C THR A 78 -14.60 -0.51 -14.81
N HIS A 79 -15.30 0.61 -14.72
CA HIS A 79 -16.77 0.59 -14.72
C HIS A 79 -17.25 0.32 -16.15
N LEU A 80 -18.03 -0.75 -16.34
CA LEU A 80 -18.36 -1.25 -17.68
C LEU A 80 -19.32 -0.33 -18.43
N GLU A 81 -20.26 0.30 -17.73
CA GLU A 81 -21.26 1.18 -18.33
C GLU A 81 -20.68 2.53 -18.75
N THR A 82 -19.92 3.20 -17.87
CA THR A 82 -19.36 4.53 -18.15
C THR A 82 -18.00 4.48 -18.84
N HIS A 83 -17.39 3.29 -18.94
CA HIS A 83 -16.02 3.08 -19.41
C HIS A 83 -14.96 3.84 -18.60
N THR A 84 -15.27 4.24 -17.37
CA THR A 84 -14.34 4.92 -16.48
C THR A 84 -13.26 3.94 -16.01
N ASN A 85 -12.00 4.26 -16.28
CA ASN A 85 -10.84 3.51 -15.78
C ASN A 85 -10.30 4.14 -14.49
N ILE A 86 -10.15 3.32 -13.45
CA ILE A 86 -9.65 3.69 -12.13
C ILE A 86 -8.35 2.90 -11.92
N ARG A 87 -7.23 3.63 -11.82
CA ARG A 87 -5.88 3.09 -11.63
C ARG A 87 -5.62 2.91 -10.15
N VAL A 88 -5.19 1.72 -9.77
CA VAL A 88 -4.96 1.33 -8.38
C VAL A 88 -3.46 1.14 -8.15
N GLU A 89 -2.93 1.79 -7.12
CA GLU A 89 -1.58 1.54 -6.62
C GLU A 89 -1.66 0.70 -5.35
N CYS A 90 -0.95 -0.43 -5.33
CA CYS A 90 -0.88 -1.34 -4.20
C CYS A 90 0.37 -1.05 -3.38
N LYS A 91 0.18 -0.66 -2.12
CA LYS A 91 1.27 -0.42 -1.17
C LYS A 91 1.14 -1.31 0.05
N LEU A 92 2.25 -1.51 0.74
CA LEU A 92 2.24 -2.13 2.06
C LEU A 92 2.40 -1.05 3.12
N ALA A 93 1.87 -1.29 4.32
CA ALA A 93 2.23 -0.50 5.48
C ALA A 93 3.76 -0.43 5.66
N ALA A 94 4.26 0.66 6.22
CA ALA A 94 5.66 0.78 6.55
C ALA A 94 5.98 -0.14 7.73
N LYS A 95 7.11 -0.85 7.61
CA LYS A 95 7.55 -1.86 8.57
C LYS A 95 7.70 -1.26 9.98
N GLY A 96 7.10 -1.92 10.99
CA GLY A 96 7.18 -1.49 12.38
C GLY A 96 6.58 -0.09 12.64
N ARG A 97 5.70 0.40 11.76
CA ARG A 97 5.13 1.76 11.86
C ARG A 97 3.70 1.79 12.35
N TYR A 98 3.37 0.92 13.30
CA TYR A 98 2.19 1.07 14.15
C TYR A 98 2.49 1.95 15.36
N ARG A 99 1.53 2.78 15.78
CA ARG A 99 1.61 3.60 16.99
C ARG A 99 0.25 3.74 17.66
N LYS A 100 0.24 3.70 19.00
CA LYS A 100 -0.88 4.19 19.81
C LYS A 100 -0.59 5.62 20.26
N VAL A 101 -1.26 6.60 19.66
CA VAL A 101 -0.98 8.02 19.89
C VAL A 101 -1.84 8.57 21.03
N LYS A 102 -1.24 9.45 21.85
CA LYS A 102 -1.91 10.26 22.87
C LYS A 102 -1.74 11.74 22.50
N THR A 103 -2.82 12.46 22.23
CA THR A 103 -2.73 13.91 21.95
C THR A 103 -2.46 14.70 23.23
N LYS A 104 -1.74 15.83 23.11
CA LYS A 104 -1.38 16.73 24.22
C LYS A 104 -2.41 17.84 24.48
N ILE A 105 -3.47 17.92 23.68
CA ILE A 105 -4.52 18.93 23.85
C ILE A 105 -5.44 18.47 25.00
N GLU A 106 -6.08 19.41 25.68
CA GLU A 106 -6.83 19.23 26.95
C GLU A 106 -7.85 18.09 26.92
N ASP A 107 -8.36 17.73 25.73
CA ASP A 107 -8.98 16.43 25.46
C ASP A 107 -7.90 15.43 25.02
N LYS A 108 -7.53 14.51 25.93
CA LYS A 108 -6.60 13.40 25.69
C LYS A 108 -7.16 12.40 24.66
N THR A 109 -7.41 12.84 23.43
CA THR A 109 -7.80 11.97 22.32
C THR A 109 -6.70 10.95 22.08
N ARG A 110 -7.07 9.68 22.12
CA ARG A 110 -6.18 8.58 21.78
C ARG A 110 -6.68 7.96 20.50
N TYR A 111 -5.77 7.51 19.65
CA TYR A 111 -6.07 6.83 18.41
C TYR A 111 -4.93 5.88 18.05
N PHE A 112 -5.20 4.93 17.17
CA PHE A 112 -4.15 4.13 16.56
C PHE A 112 -3.75 4.73 15.22
N GLU A 113 -2.49 4.60 14.84
CA GLU A 113 -1.96 5.16 13.61
C GLU A 113 -1.01 4.17 12.95
N ILE A 114 -1.17 3.99 11.63
CA ILE A 114 -0.26 3.20 10.80
C ILE A 114 0.23 4.05 9.63
N ASP A 115 1.55 4.06 9.41
CA ASP A 115 2.13 4.68 8.22
C ASP A 115 2.03 3.73 7.02
N VAL A 116 1.56 4.22 5.88
CA VAL A 116 1.52 3.47 4.61
C VAL A 116 2.74 3.84 3.79
N LYS A 117 3.49 2.88 3.24
CA LYS A 117 4.69 3.18 2.46
C LYS A 117 4.34 3.63 1.03
N CYS A 118 3.79 4.83 0.88
CA CYS A 118 3.39 5.40 -0.41
C CYS A 118 4.53 6.21 -1.07
N MET A 119 5.59 5.53 -1.47
CA MET A 119 6.71 6.13 -2.19
C MET A 119 7.11 5.28 -3.40
N ARG A 120 7.82 5.90 -4.34
CA ARG A 120 8.38 5.22 -5.51
C ARG A 120 9.49 4.27 -5.07
N SER A 121 9.57 3.10 -5.70
CA SER A 121 10.69 2.16 -5.49
C SER A 121 12.02 2.72 -5.98
N ARG A 122 11.99 3.63 -6.96
CA ARG A 122 13.12 4.36 -7.52
C ARG A 122 12.82 5.85 -7.55
N THR A 123 13.76 6.66 -7.07
CA THR A 123 13.71 8.12 -7.20
C THR A 123 13.78 8.53 -8.67
N LEU A 124 13.08 9.61 -9.03
CA LEU A 124 13.22 10.21 -10.35
C LEU A 124 14.62 10.79 -10.54
N GLY A 125 15.24 10.45 -11.67
CA GLY A 125 16.43 11.14 -12.18
C GLY A 125 16.06 12.44 -12.90
N GLN A 126 17.07 13.26 -13.20
CA GLN A 126 16.91 14.60 -13.78
C GLN A 126 16.07 14.60 -15.07
N GLU A 127 16.29 13.63 -15.96
CA GLU A 127 15.57 13.54 -17.23
C GLU A 127 14.08 13.27 -17.03
N ARG A 128 13.74 12.30 -16.16
CA ARG A 128 12.35 11.98 -15.86
C ARG A 128 11.67 13.13 -15.10
N ALA A 129 12.39 13.82 -14.23
CA ALA A 129 11.87 15.01 -13.56
C ALA A 129 11.50 16.13 -14.55
N LYS A 130 12.30 16.37 -15.60
CA LYS A 130 11.97 17.30 -16.69
C LYS A 130 10.71 16.89 -17.46
N GLN A 131 10.56 15.60 -17.75
CA GLN A 131 9.37 15.08 -18.44
C GLN A 131 8.11 15.27 -17.59
N VAL A 132 8.14 14.88 -16.31
CA VAL A 132 7.01 15.03 -15.39
C VAL A 132 6.68 16.52 -15.21
N SER A 133 7.69 17.36 -15.01
CA SER A 133 7.53 18.83 -14.90
C SER A 133 6.73 19.42 -16.05
N ALA A 134 7.03 19.04 -17.29
CA ALA A 134 6.30 19.49 -18.47
C ALA A 134 4.84 19.00 -18.53
N GLN A 135 4.56 17.80 -18.00
CA GLN A 135 3.21 17.21 -18.01
C GLN A 135 2.28 17.82 -16.96
N VAL A 136 2.81 18.14 -15.78
CA VAL A 136 2.00 18.62 -14.64
C VAL A 136 2.19 20.10 -14.33
N ASN A 137 2.99 20.80 -15.12
CA ASN A 137 3.31 22.22 -14.95
C ASN A 137 3.84 22.56 -13.54
N ILE A 138 4.72 21.70 -13.01
CA ILE A 138 5.42 21.91 -11.73
C ILE A 138 6.91 22.12 -12.03
N PRO A 139 7.60 23.12 -11.46
CA PRO A 139 9.03 23.34 -11.68
C PRO A 139 9.90 22.10 -11.38
N VAL A 140 10.93 21.87 -12.21
CA VAL A 140 11.80 20.68 -12.11
C VAL A 140 12.48 20.57 -10.75
N ASP A 141 12.93 21.68 -10.18
CA ASP A 141 13.54 21.75 -8.86
C ASP A 141 12.59 21.29 -7.76
N VAL A 142 11.31 21.65 -7.85
CA VAL A 142 10.25 21.16 -6.95
C VAL A 142 10.05 19.65 -7.15
N ILE A 143 9.94 19.17 -8.40
CA ILE A 143 9.87 17.72 -8.67
C ILE A 143 11.07 16.97 -8.07
N MET A 144 12.27 17.55 -8.14
CA MET A 144 13.49 16.95 -7.59
C MET A 144 13.52 16.91 -6.06
N ILE A 145 12.90 17.88 -5.37
CA ILE A 145 12.70 17.81 -3.91
C ILE A 145 11.79 16.62 -3.54
N HIS A 146 10.83 16.31 -4.41
CA HIS A 146 9.79 15.31 -4.23
C HIS A 146 10.00 14.06 -5.11
N ASN A 147 11.25 13.72 -5.46
CA ASN A 147 11.58 12.78 -6.52
C ASN A 147 11.19 11.31 -6.26
N ASP A 148 10.86 10.91 -5.04
CA ASP A 148 10.28 9.61 -4.69
C ASP A 148 8.83 9.71 -4.20
N GLN A 149 8.23 10.89 -4.22
CA GLN A 149 6.80 11.07 -3.96
C GLN A 149 5.98 10.93 -5.23
N TYR A 150 4.70 10.61 -5.02
CA TYR A 150 3.70 10.59 -6.07
C TYR A 150 2.92 11.90 -6.08
N LEU A 151 2.47 12.28 -7.27
CA LEU A 151 1.40 13.26 -7.44
C LEU A 151 0.05 12.52 -7.42
N PRO A 152 -1.04 13.17 -7.00
CA PRO A 152 -2.35 12.53 -6.91
C PRO A 152 -2.87 11.98 -8.24
N ASN A 153 -2.47 12.57 -9.37
CA ASN A 153 -2.81 12.06 -10.69
C ASN A 153 -1.96 10.86 -11.17
N SER A 154 -1.01 10.37 -10.36
CA SER A 154 -0.17 9.22 -10.73
C SER A 154 -1.00 7.92 -10.81
N PHE A 155 -2.00 7.80 -9.95
CA PHE A 155 -2.97 6.70 -9.83
C PHE A 155 -4.21 7.27 -9.11
N ASP A 156 -5.37 6.66 -9.24
CA ASP A 156 -6.63 7.23 -8.76
C ASP A 156 -6.93 6.84 -7.31
N ILE A 157 -6.52 5.62 -6.92
CA ILE A 157 -6.66 5.09 -5.55
C ILE A 157 -5.39 4.40 -5.07
N VAL A 158 -5.18 4.42 -3.75
CA VAL A 158 -4.18 3.61 -3.04
C VAL A 158 -4.89 2.53 -2.25
N VAL A 159 -4.35 1.31 -2.32
CA VAL A 159 -4.80 0.17 -1.51
C VAL A 159 -3.63 -0.34 -0.69
N THR A 160 -3.88 -0.72 0.56
CA THR A 160 -2.81 -1.21 1.46
C THR A 160 -3.28 -2.26 2.44
N SER A 161 -2.46 -3.30 2.64
CA SER A 161 -2.55 -4.18 3.82
C SER A 161 -1.76 -3.58 4.97
N ILE A 162 -2.30 -3.67 6.18
CA ILE A 162 -1.66 -3.16 7.40
C ILE A 162 -0.67 -4.15 8.03
N ALA A 163 -0.68 -5.42 7.61
CA ALA A 163 0.11 -6.47 8.25
C ALA A 163 1.60 -6.12 8.39
N ASN A 164 2.16 -5.45 7.38
CA ASN A 164 3.58 -5.08 7.41
C ASN A 164 3.95 -4.12 8.57
N ALA A 165 2.99 -3.41 9.17
CA ALA A 165 3.22 -2.56 10.34
C ALA A 165 3.66 -3.34 11.59
N PHE A 166 3.39 -4.65 11.62
CA PHE A 166 3.69 -5.57 12.73
C PHE A 166 4.84 -6.54 12.42
N TYR A 167 5.59 -6.25 11.35
CA TYR A 167 6.81 -6.96 11.04
C TYR A 167 8.01 -6.24 11.63
N GLU A 168 9.00 -7.03 12.06
CA GLU A 168 10.30 -6.56 12.51
C GLU A 168 11.41 -7.21 11.69
N THR A 169 12.63 -6.67 11.78
CA THR A 169 13.80 -7.35 11.21
C THR A 169 14.46 -8.13 12.31
N ASP A 170 14.57 -9.44 12.10
CA ASP A 170 15.44 -10.28 12.94
C ASP A 170 16.90 -9.89 12.66
N GLU A 171 17.63 -9.50 13.70
CA GLU A 171 19.01 -8.99 13.55
C GLU A 171 20.00 -10.08 13.17
N ALA A 172 19.72 -11.35 13.50
CA ALA A 172 20.63 -12.46 13.25
C ALA A 172 20.59 -12.92 11.78
N THR A 173 19.39 -12.95 11.19
CA THR A 173 19.12 -13.44 9.84
C THR A 173 18.92 -12.30 8.83
N GLY A 174 18.58 -11.10 9.29
CA GLY A 174 18.17 -9.99 8.44
C GLY A 174 16.77 -10.16 7.85
N ASN A 175 16.05 -11.22 8.19
CA ASN A 175 14.74 -11.56 7.64
C ASN A 175 13.63 -10.72 8.29
N PHE A 176 12.48 -10.69 7.61
CA PHE A 176 11.29 -10.02 8.13
C PHE A 176 10.38 -11.01 8.82
N GLU A 177 10.19 -10.83 10.12
CA GLU A 177 9.40 -11.72 10.94
C GLU A 177 8.18 -11.00 11.49
N TRP A 178 7.07 -11.74 11.56
CA TRP A 178 5.84 -11.25 12.17
C TRP A 178 6.05 -11.23 13.68
N SER A 179 6.07 -10.03 14.27
CA SER A 179 6.38 -9.81 15.69
C SER A 179 5.60 -8.57 16.17
N PRO A 180 4.27 -8.70 16.37
CA PRO A 180 3.47 -7.60 16.87
C PRO A 180 3.88 -7.27 18.31
N GLN A 181 4.28 -6.02 18.54
CA GLN A 181 4.60 -5.50 19.87
C GLN A 181 3.40 -5.57 20.82
N GLU A 182 3.66 -5.70 22.13
CA GLU A 182 2.61 -5.76 23.17
C GLU A 182 1.60 -4.60 23.08
N GLU A 183 2.07 -3.41 22.72
CA GLU A 183 1.24 -2.21 22.54
C GLU A 183 0.24 -2.31 21.38
N ALA A 184 0.43 -3.28 20.47
CA ALA A 184 -0.46 -3.54 19.34
C ALA A 184 -1.61 -4.49 19.70
N LYS A 185 -1.52 -5.28 20.77
CA LYS A 185 -2.51 -6.33 21.10
C LYS A 185 -3.93 -5.80 21.12
N GLU A 186 -4.18 -4.72 21.86
CA GLU A 186 -5.50 -4.08 21.94
C GLU A 186 -6.03 -3.66 20.56
N PHE A 187 -5.17 -3.17 19.67
CA PHE A 187 -5.59 -2.80 18.32
C PHE A 187 -5.92 -4.05 17.50
N LEU A 188 -5.06 -5.07 17.54
CA LEU A 188 -5.22 -6.33 16.81
C LEU A 188 -6.51 -7.06 17.22
N GLU A 189 -6.83 -7.09 18.51
CA GLU A 189 -8.10 -7.66 19.00
C GLU A 189 -9.31 -6.93 18.44
N LYS A 190 -9.27 -5.59 18.43
CA LYS A 190 -10.36 -4.75 17.90
C LYS A 190 -10.61 -5.02 16.43
N ILE A 191 -9.56 -5.02 15.61
CA ILE A 191 -9.72 -5.19 14.16
C ILE A 191 -9.98 -6.64 13.73
N SER A 192 -9.49 -7.62 14.51
CA SER A 192 -9.77 -9.03 14.23
C SER A 192 -11.13 -9.47 14.77
N SER A 193 -11.72 -8.71 15.72
CA SER A 193 -12.88 -9.13 16.52
C SER A 193 -12.67 -10.50 17.18
N LYS A 194 -11.42 -10.83 17.50
CA LYS A 194 -11.01 -12.06 18.19
C LYS A 194 -10.18 -11.68 19.41
N ASN A 195 -10.29 -12.46 20.48
CA ASN A 195 -9.40 -12.32 21.64
C ASN A 195 -8.02 -12.88 21.26
N ILE A 196 -6.94 -12.15 21.57
CA ILE A 196 -5.59 -12.59 21.22
C ILE A 196 -5.16 -13.84 21.99
N ASP A 197 -5.72 -14.07 23.17
CA ASP A 197 -5.47 -15.28 23.98
C ASP A 197 -6.13 -16.53 23.37
N ASP A 198 -7.18 -16.36 22.56
CA ASP A 198 -7.83 -17.43 21.79
C ASP A 198 -7.07 -17.73 20.47
N LEU A 199 -6.04 -16.94 20.16
CA LEU A 199 -5.24 -17.01 18.94
C LEU A 199 -3.87 -17.67 19.14
N GLN A 200 -3.80 -18.70 20.01
CA GLN A 200 -2.57 -19.46 20.30
C GLN A 200 -1.89 -20.06 19.05
N ASP A 201 -2.55 -20.04 17.90
CA ASP A 201 -1.92 -20.25 16.60
C ASP A 201 -1.68 -18.89 15.91
N GLU A 202 -0.44 -18.40 16.02
CA GLU A 202 0.02 -17.15 15.38
C GLU A 202 -0.32 -17.08 13.88
N SER A 203 -0.45 -18.24 13.21
CA SER A 203 -0.83 -18.31 11.80
C SER A 203 -2.24 -17.73 11.55
N THR A 204 -3.18 -17.95 12.47
CA THR A 204 -4.57 -17.51 12.31
C THR A 204 -4.71 -16.00 12.50
N LEU A 205 -3.98 -15.39 13.45
CA LEU A 205 -4.01 -13.93 13.62
C LEU A 205 -3.34 -13.25 12.44
N LYS A 206 -2.14 -13.71 12.06
CA LYS A 206 -1.38 -13.15 10.94
C LYS A 206 -2.24 -13.11 9.67
N ASP A 207 -2.88 -14.22 9.31
CA ASP A 207 -3.71 -14.29 8.10
C ASP A 207 -4.90 -13.33 8.16
N VAL A 208 -5.59 -13.23 9.31
CA VAL A 208 -6.67 -12.26 9.52
C VAL A 208 -6.19 -10.82 9.31
N ILE A 209 -5.01 -10.46 9.84
CA ILE A 209 -4.46 -9.10 9.69
C ILE A 209 -3.95 -8.85 8.27
N PHE A 210 -3.41 -9.87 7.58
CA PHE A 210 -3.06 -9.76 6.16
C PHE A 210 -4.28 -9.41 5.32
N ASP A 211 -5.43 -9.98 5.66
CA ASP A 211 -6.71 -9.74 5.02
C ASP A 211 -7.34 -8.38 5.34
N LYS A 212 -6.83 -7.66 6.36
CA LYS A 212 -7.23 -6.28 6.63
C LYS A 212 -6.57 -5.32 5.64
N VAL A 213 -7.34 -4.99 4.61
CA VAL A 213 -6.97 -4.13 3.50
C VAL A 213 -7.80 -2.86 3.49
N TYR A 214 -7.14 -1.73 3.25
CA TYR A 214 -7.73 -0.40 3.27
C TYR A 214 -7.52 0.32 1.94
N ILE A 215 -8.45 1.21 1.61
CA ILE A 215 -8.52 1.95 0.35
C ILE A 215 -8.71 3.46 0.62
N ALA A 216 -8.07 4.30 -0.19
CA ALA A 216 -8.29 5.76 -0.20
C ALA A 216 -8.08 6.36 -1.60
N LYS A 217 -8.77 7.46 -1.91
CA LYS A 217 -8.50 8.27 -3.12
C LYS A 217 -7.16 8.98 -2.98
N SER A 218 -6.38 8.99 -4.05
CA SER A 218 -5.07 9.65 -4.10
C SER A 218 -5.13 11.13 -3.75
N ASP A 219 -6.14 11.84 -4.26
CA ASP A 219 -6.33 13.27 -4.01
C ASP A 219 -6.50 13.58 -2.53
N ASN A 220 -7.13 12.69 -1.76
CA ASN A 220 -7.35 12.86 -0.33
C ASN A 220 -6.09 12.60 0.51
N LEU A 221 -5.02 12.05 -0.12
CA LEU A 221 -3.74 11.78 0.53
C LEU A 221 -2.69 12.86 0.22
N ALA A 222 -3.01 13.82 -0.65
CA ALA A 222 -2.11 14.90 -1.04
C ALA A 222 -1.86 15.88 0.13
N ALA A 223 -0.65 16.44 0.20
CA ALA A 223 -0.35 17.58 1.06
C ALA A 223 -0.97 18.87 0.50
N VAL A 224 -2.26 19.03 0.78
CA VAL A 224 -3.06 20.24 0.51
C VAL A 224 -3.80 20.65 1.78
N SER A 225 -4.01 21.95 1.94
CA SER A 225 -4.59 22.54 3.17
C SER A 225 -5.94 21.91 3.56
N GLN A 226 -6.76 21.57 2.56
CA GLN A 226 -8.07 20.94 2.73
C GLN A 226 -7.98 19.55 3.38
N ASN A 227 -6.94 18.78 3.05
CA ASN A 227 -6.73 17.44 3.59
C ASN A 227 -6.10 17.45 4.99
N LYS A 228 -5.63 18.62 5.46
CA LYS A 228 -4.88 18.76 6.73
C LYS A 228 -3.63 17.85 6.79
N ILE A 229 -3.03 17.56 5.62
CA ILE A 229 -1.83 16.75 5.48
C ILE A 229 -0.64 17.67 5.23
N ARG A 230 0.42 17.48 6.01
CA ARG A 230 1.68 18.22 5.86
C ARG A 230 2.75 17.35 5.22
N CYS A 231 3.41 17.90 4.21
CA CYS A 231 4.58 17.30 3.57
C CYS A 231 5.78 17.28 4.52
N THR A 232 6.50 16.15 4.52
CA THR A 232 7.64 15.89 5.43
C THR A 232 8.99 16.19 4.79
N ARG A 233 9.03 16.71 3.55
CA ARG A 233 10.28 17.05 2.86
C ARG A 233 10.95 18.27 3.47
N ARG A 234 12.15 18.08 4.00
CA ARG A 234 12.95 19.15 4.62
C ARG A 234 13.20 20.36 3.70
N LYS A 235 13.33 20.13 2.38
CA LYS A 235 13.59 21.21 1.40
C LYS A 235 12.31 21.83 0.82
N CYS A 236 11.13 21.28 1.12
CA CYS A 236 9.86 21.81 0.62
C CYS A 236 9.48 23.07 1.41
N GLN A 237 9.33 24.19 0.71
CA GLN A 237 8.97 25.48 1.32
C GLN A 237 7.46 25.66 1.48
N ASN A 238 6.65 24.83 0.82
CA ASN A 238 5.19 24.90 0.87
C ASN A 238 4.61 23.62 1.49
N SER A 239 5.01 23.30 2.72
CA SER A 239 4.74 21.99 3.32
C SER A 239 3.25 21.64 3.43
N ASP A 240 2.38 22.63 3.53
CA ASP A 240 0.94 22.42 3.76
C ASP A 240 0.12 22.46 2.46
N ASN A 241 0.76 22.75 1.32
CA ASN A 241 0.06 22.84 0.04
C ASN A 241 0.94 22.50 -1.18
N CYS A 242 1.96 21.65 -1.03
CA CYS A 242 2.83 21.28 -2.16
C CYS A 242 2.16 20.33 -3.16
N GLY A 243 1.02 19.72 -2.81
CA GLY A 243 0.24 18.87 -3.71
C GLY A 243 0.78 17.45 -3.91
N PHE A 244 1.93 17.10 -3.32
CA PHE A 244 2.46 15.73 -3.37
C PHE A 244 1.86 14.85 -2.27
N ILE A 245 1.67 13.57 -2.56
CA ILE A 245 1.36 12.56 -1.54
C ILE A 245 2.61 12.36 -0.68
N PRO A 246 2.54 12.45 0.67
CA PRO A 246 3.66 12.12 1.54
C PRO A 246 4.22 10.71 1.28
N ASN A 247 5.48 10.44 1.59
CA ASN A 247 6.00 9.06 1.52
C ASN A 247 5.28 8.10 2.47
N PHE A 248 4.66 8.65 3.52
CA PHE A 248 4.04 7.95 4.63
C PHE A 248 2.69 8.58 4.99
N PRO A 249 1.66 8.52 4.12
CA PRO A 249 0.32 8.88 4.52
C PRO A 249 -0.13 7.95 5.65
N LYS A 250 -0.97 8.48 6.52
CA LYS A 250 -1.36 7.82 7.78
C LYS A 250 -2.77 7.28 7.65
N ILE A 251 -2.97 6.03 8.08
CA ILE A 251 -4.29 5.54 8.46
C ILE A 251 -4.46 5.80 9.94
N VAL A 252 -5.51 6.53 10.30
CA VAL A 252 -5.89 6.77 11.70
C VAL A 252 -7.07 5.90 12.01
N PHE A 253 -7.05 5.23 13.16
CA PHE A 253 -8.14 4.37 13.61
C PHE A 253 -8.71 4.87 14.92
N GLU A 254 -10.03 4.75 15.06
CA GLU A 254 -10.72 5.01 16.31
C GLU A 254 -10.25 4.06 17.40
N LEU A 255 -9.99 4.60 18.59
CA LEU A 255 -9.51 3.82 19.72
C LEU A 255 -10.51 2.75 20.17
N ASN A 256 -11.79 3.08 20.17
CA ASN A 256 -12.81 2.21 20.75
C ASN A 256 -13.10 1.02 19.83
N THR A 257 -13.22 1.28 18.54
CA THR A 257 -13.71 0.32 17.54
C THR A 257 -12.60 -0.30 16.70
N GLY A 258 -11.43 0.36 16.59
CA GLY A 258 -10.40 -0.03 15.63
C GLY A 258 -10.77 0.27 14.17
N LYS A 259 -11.90 0.94 13.92
CA LYS A 259 -12.32 1.31 12.56
C LYS A 259 -11.44 2.43 11.99
N PRO A 260 -11.12 2.39 10.68
CA PRO A 260 -10.39 3.46 10.04
C PRO A 260 -11.23 4.75 9.99
N LEU A 261 -10.57 5.89 10.13
CA LEU A 261 -11.15 7.21 9.91
C LEU A 261 -10.94 7.65 8.45
N PRO A 262 -11.85 8.48 7.90
CA PRO A 262 -11.65 9.10 6.60
C PRO A 262 -10.28 9.82 6.52
N PRO A 263 -9.59 9.76 5.36
CA PRO A 263 -10.12 9.32 4.06
C PRO A 263 -9.94 7.82 3.75
N TRP A 264 -9.56 7.01 4.75
CA TRP A 264 -9.37 5.57 4.57
C TRP A 264 -10.62 4.78 4.92
N PHE A 265 -10.87 3.75 4.13
CA PHE A 265 -12.00 2.84 4.31
C PHE A 265 -11.52 1.40 4.23
N GLU A 266 -12.25 0.46 4.81
CA GLU A 266 -12.00 -0.96 4.56
C GLU A 266 -12.32 -1.28 3.09
N ILE A 267 -11.59 -2.20 2.48
CA ILE A 267 -11.78 -2.56 1.06
C ILE A 267 -13.18 -3.15 0.79
N GLU A 268 -13.82 -3.72 1.80
CA GLU A 268 -15.22 -4.16 1.77
C GLU A 268 -16.15 -3.00 1.39
N ASP A 269 -15.83 -1.80 1.87
CA ASP A 269 -16.54 -0.56 1.54
C ASP A 269 -15.90 0.15 0.33
N CYS A 270 -15.36 -0.57 -0.65
CA CYS A 270 -14.72 0.05 -1.81
C CYS A 270 -15.71 0.80 -2.72
N LEU A 271 -16.99 0.37 -2.79
CA LEU A 271 -17.98 0.97 -3.69
C LEU A 271 -18.18 2.47 -3.43
N GLN A 272 -18.27 2.90 -2.17
CA GLN A 272 -18.38 4.33 -1.82
C GLN A 272 -17.18 5.17 -2.28
N VAL A 273 -16.01 4.55 -2.48
CA VAL A 273 -14.83 5.24 -3.05
C VAL A 273 -14.92 5.27 -4.57
N LEU A 274 -15.24 4.12 -5.19
CA LEU A 274 -15.28 3.96 -6.64
C LEU A 274 -16.43 4.74 -7.29
N GLN A 275 -17.58 4.85 -6.64
CA GLN A 275 -18.75 5.59 -7.12
C GLN A 275 -18.43 7.07 -7.38
N THR A 276 -17.54 7.67 -6.58
CA THR A 276 -17.12 9.08 -6.75
C THR A 276 -16.41 9.37 -8.07
N PHE A 277 -16.01 8.34 -8.84
CA PHE A 277 -15.40 8.49 -10.15
C PHE A 277 -16.40 8.36 -11.31
N ILE A 278 -17.62 7.87 -11.05
CA ILE A 278 -18.66 7.64 -12.06
C ILE A 278 -19.87 8.58 -11.90
N GLU A 279 -20.04 9.20 -10.74
CA GLU A 279 -21.14 10.12 -10.43
C GLU A 279 -20.91 11.57 -10.91
N ASN A 280 -19.95 11.81 -11.82
CA ASN A 280 -19.65 13.14 -12.36
C ASN A 280 -20.13 13.30 -13.81
#